data_AF-F9VE40-F1
#
_entry.id   AF-F9VE40-F1
#
_cell.length_a   1.000
_cell.length_b   1.000
_cell.length_c   1.000
_cell.angle_alpha   90.00
_cell.angle_beta   90.00
_cell.angle_gamma   90.00
#
_symmetry.space_group_name_H-M   'P 1'
#
loop_
_entity.id
_entity.type
_entity.pdbx_description
1 polymer ?
#
loop_
_entity_poly.entity_id
_entity_poly.type
_entity_poly.pdbx_seq_one_letter_code
_entity_poly.pdbx_strand_id
1 'polypeptide(L)'
;MSILIVGDDKYPEEGLVTHMTGNDYHFDVAAFIPKDISADIDAFRRIICLIYGTDKAKNQIESWTTNESSGVDVAVDILEEKHVMLVNKTNNCWKIKKFLKDNPNYKTVILLGNKAYKLKETLDKLSIDITILSYPHPSERSGDSIYWRDIDYIHKVSKYNKIEDLEKVFRIGRK
;
A
#
# COMPACT_ATOMS: atom_id res chain seq x y z
N MET A 1 -0.50 5.76 15.12
CA MET A 1 -0.76 4.32 14.81
C MET A 1 -0.10 4.05 13.48
N SER A 2 0.80 3.07 13.40
CA SER A 2 1.52 2.74 12.17
C SER A 2 0.80 1.66 11.38
N ILE A 3 0.88 1.73 10.06
CA ILE A 3 0.14 0.87 9.12
C ILE A 3 1.14 0.18 8.20
N LEU A 4 0.99 -1.13 8.04
CA LEU A 4 1.75 -1.91 7.07
C LEU A 4 0.86 -2.25 5.88
N ILE A 5 1.14 -1.70 4.71
CA ILE A 5 0.47 -2.07 3.47
C ILE A 5 1.34 -3.08 2.73
N VAL A 6 0.80 -4.29 2.52
CA VAL A 6 1.49 -5.39 1.86
C VAL A 6 0.85 -5.63 0.49
N GLY A 7 1.62 -5.41 -0.55
CA GLY A 7 1.25 -5.72 -1.94
C GLY A 7 2.05 -6.89 -2.49
N ASP A 8 1.58 -7.45 -3.60
CA ASP A 8 2.31 -8.46 -4.37
C ASP A 8 2.80 -7.94 -5.74
N ASP A 9 2.82 -6.62 -5.91
CA ASP A 9 3.08 -5.99 -7.19
C ASP A 9 4.43 -6.44 -7.75
N LYS A 10 4.39 -6.95 -8.97
CA LYS A 10 5.58 -7.07 -9.82
C LYS A 10 5.27 -6.11 -10.94
N TYR A 11 5.84 -4.91 -10.90
CA TYR A 11 5.79 -4.06 -12.06
C TYR A 11 6.27 -4.89 -13.27
N PRO A 12 5.52 -4.90 -14.39
CA PRO A 12 5.83 -5.76 -15.53
C PRO A 12 7.20 -5.46 -16.14
N GLU A 13 7.72 -4.26 -15.90
CA GLU A 13 9.10 -3.88 -16.22
C GLU A 13 9.93 -3.84 -14.94
N GLU A 14 11.01 -4.62 -14.89
CA GLU A 14 11.94 -4.65 -13.75
C GLU A 14 12.51 -3.26 -13.40
N GLY A 15 12.53 -2.34 -14.38
CA GLY A 15 13.03 -0.96 -14.22
C GLY A 15 12.16 -0.03 -13.37
N LEU A 16 10.91 -0.38 -13.10
CA LEU A 16 9.98 0.47 -12.33
C LEU A 16 9.96 0.13 -10.82
N VAL A 17 10.72 -0.85 -10.36
CA VAL A 17 10.70 -1.26 -8.94
C VAL A 17 11.57 -0.34 -8.09
N THR A 18 11.01 0.21 -7.02
CA THR A 18 11.79 0.96 -6.02
C THR A 18 12.48 0.02 -5.04
N HIS A 19 13.80 -0.08 -5.17
CA HIS A 19 14.68 -0.73 -4.22
C HIS A 19 15.05 0.24 -3.09
N MET A 20 14.94 -0.22 -1.86
CA MET A 20 15.16 0.59 -0.66
C MET A 20 16.50 0.28 0.03
N THR A 21 17.35 -0.56 -0.56
CA THR A 21 18.63 -1.00 0.00
C THR A 21 19.47 0.19 0.47
N GLY A 22 19.88 0.18 1.74
CA GLY A 22 20.76 1.21 2.33
C GLY A 22 20.06 2.45 2.86
N ASN A 23 18.72 2.49 2.85
CA ASN A 23 17.93 3.57 3.45
C ASN A 23 17.32 3.12 4.78
N ASP A 24 16.81 4.07 5.58
CA ASP A 24 16.08 3.82 6.84
C ASP A 24 14.67 3.22 6.60
N TYR A 25 14.62 2.17 5.79
CA TYR A 25 13.42 1.44 5.41
C TYR A 25 13.63 -0.05 5.71
N HIS A 26 12.73 -0.65 6.48
CA HIS A 26 12.92 -2.02 7.01
C HIS A 26 12.81 -3.15 5.98
N PHE A 27 12.51 -2.83 4.71
CA PHE A 27 12.26 -3.78 3.64
C PHE A 27 13.07 -3.43 2.39
N ASP A 28 13.41 -4.42 1.58
CA ASP A 28 14.33 -4.21 0.45
C ASP A 28 13.66 -3.56 -0.76
N VAL A 29 12.33 -3.68 -0.84
CA VAL A 29 11.52 -3.22 -1.97
C VAL A 29 10.20 -2.66 -1.47
N ALA A 30 9.90 -1.42 -1.84
CA ALA A 30 8.62 -0.79 -1.59
C ALA A 30 7.57 -1.29 -2.58
N ALA A 31 6.38 -1.66 -2.11
CA ALA A 31 5.27 -2.01 -3.00
C ALA A 31 4.60 -0.75 -3.56
N PHE A 32 4.12 -0.82 -4.81
CA PHE A 32 3.32 0.24 -5.46
C PHE A 32 3.99 1.61 -5.60
N ILE A 33 5.26 1.75 -5.22
CA ILE A 33 6.04 2.96 -5.47
C ILE A 33 6.92 2.68 -6.68
N PRO A 34 6.70 3.38 -7.80
CA PRO A 34 7.54 3.23 -8.98
C PRO A 34 8.87 3.95 -8.75
N LYS A 35 9.93 3.47 -9.39
CA LYS A 35 11.25 4.10 -9.34
C LYS A 35 11.19 5.54 -9.86
N ASP A 36 10.52 5.70 -10.99
CA ASP A 36 10.28 6.99 -11.65
C ASP A 36 8.82 7.41 -11.39
N ILE A 37 8.65 8.53 -10.70
CA ILE A 37 7.33 8.97 -10.22
C ILE A 37 6.51 9.55 -11.38
N SER A 38 5.43 8.85 -11.72
CA SER A 38 4.48 9.28 -12.75
C SER A 38 3.04 9.10 -12.30
N ALA A 39 2.22 10.11 -12.60
CA ALA A 39 0.77 10.08 -12.39
C ALA A 39 0.04 9.04 -13.27
N ASP A 40 0.70 8.55 -14.33
CA ASP A 40 0.13 7.58 -15.28
C ASP A 40 0.16 6.15 -14.73
N ILE A 41 0.89 5.91 -13.64
CA ILE A 41 0.98 4.60 -13.01
C ILE A 41 -0.25 4.39 -12.11
N ASP A 42 -1.23 3.67 -12.64
CA ASP A 42 -2.56 3.48 -12.06
C ASP A 42 -2.51 2.95 -10.61
N ALA A 43 -1.68 1.93 -10.34
CA ALA A 43 -1.57 1.33 -9.01
C ALA A 43 -0.96 2.29 -7.98
N PHE A 44 0.09 3.02 -8.37
CA PHE A 44 0.72 4.05 -7.55
C PHE A 44 -0.29 5.14 -7.17
N ARG A 45 -0.93 5.77 -8.16
CA ARG A 45 -1.93 6.83 -7.94
C ARG A 45 -3.02 6.39 -6.95
N ARG A 46 -3.53 5.16 -7.09
CA ARG A 46 -4.61 4.62 -6.25
C ARG A 46 -4.17 4.38 -4.81
N ILE A 47 -2.93 3.93 -4.60
CA ILE A 47 -2.37 3.78 -3.25
C ILE A 47 -2.16 5.13 -2.58
N ILE A 48 -1.66 6.13 -3.31
CA ILE A 48 -1.52 7.48 -2.74
C ILE A 48 -2.90 8.07 -2.41
N CYS A 49 -3.91 7.88 -3.26
CA CYS A 49 -5.30 8.25 -2.94
C CYS A 49 -5.81 7.55 -1.67
N LEU A 50 -5.53 6.25 -1.49
CA LEU A 50 -5.89 5.52 -0.28
C LEU A 50 -5.23 6.11 0.97
N ILE A 51 -3.99 6.60 0.88
CA ILE A 51 -3.25 7.09 2.04
C ILE A 51 -3.59 8.55 2.38
N TYR A 52 -3.76 9.40 1.36
CA TYR A 52 -3.89 10.86 1.52
C TYR A 52 -5.32 11.39 1.32
N GLY A 53 -6.20 10.60 0.68
CA GLY A 53 -7.46 11.07 0.10
C GLY A 53 -7.24 11.73 -1.27
N THR A 54 -8.27 11.72 -2.12
CA THR A 54 -8.18 12.05 -3.56
C THR A 54 -7.56 13.41 -3.85
N ASP A 55 -8.03 14.50 -3.22
CA ASP A 55 -7.52 15.84 -3.52
C ASP A 55 -6.06 16.03 -3.09
N LYS A 56 -5.72 15.57 -1.88
CA LYS A 56 -4.37 15.67 -1.35
C LYS A 56 -3.40 14.79 -2.13
N ALA A 57 -3.83 13.59 -2.51
CA ALA A 57 -3.04 12.68 -3.33
C ALA A 57 -2.70 13.30 -4.69
N LYS A 58 -3.66 13.96 -5.34
CA LYS A 58 -3.40 14.63 -6.62
C LYS A 58 -2.29 15.68 -6.49
N ASN A 59 -2.41 16.56 -5.51
CA ASN A 59 -1.41 17.62 -5.29
C ASN A 59 -0.05 17.04 -4.91
N GLN A 60 -0.03 15.99 -4.08
CA GLN A 60 1.22 15.36 -3.63
C GLN A 60 1.94 14.67 -4.79
N ILE A 61 1.21 13.92 -5.63
CA ILE A 61 1.79 13.29 -6.82
C ILE A 61 2.34 14.34 -7.77
N GLU A 62 1.59 15.41 -8.04
CA GLU A 62 2.04 16.51 -8.91
C GLU A 62 3.30 17.20 -8.35
N SER A 63 3.37 17.39 -7.03
CA SER A 63 4.55 17.93 -6.36
C SER A 63 5.77 17.01 -6.54
N TRP A 64 5.64 15.70 -6.26
CA TRP A 64 6.73 14.74 -6.43
C TRP A 64 7.18 14.61 -7.89
N THR A 65 6.25 14.62 -8.84
CA THR A 65 6.59 14.60 -10.27
C THR A 65 7.30 15.89 -10.70
N THR A 66 6.84 17.06 -10.25
CA THR A 66 7.47 18.36 -10.60
C THR A 66 8.87 18.51 -10.01
N ASN A 67 9.06 17.99 -8.80
CA ASN A 67 10.36 18.02 -8.10
C ASN A 67 11.29 16.87 -8.52
N GLU A 68 10.89 16.03 -9.47
CA GLU A 68 11.65 14.85 -9.92
C GLU A 68 12.05 13.92 -8.76
N SER A 69 11.17 13.78 -7.75
CA SER A 69 11.42 12.94 -6.59
C SER A 69 11.62 11.49 -7.00
N SER A 70 12.58 10.80 -6.37
CA SER A 70 12.78 9.37 -6.61
C SER A 70 11.72 8.53 -5.88
N GLY A 71 11.52 7.29 -6.33
CA GLY A 71 10.69 6.33 -5.60
C GLY A 71 11.12 6.11 -4.14
N VAL A 72 12.41 6.24 -3.84
CA VAL A 72 12.92 6.12 -2.46
C VAL A 72 12.43 7.28 -1.60
N ASP A 73 12.57 8.51 -2.09
CA ASP A 73 12.12 9.72 -1.39
C ASP A 73 10.63 9.64 -1.10
N VAL A 74 9.82 9.27 -2.10
CA VAL A 74 8.37 9.11 -1.92
C VAL A 74 8.03 8.05 -0.88
N ALA A 75 8.72 6.91 -0.85
CA ALA A 75 8.48 5.87 0.14
C ALA A 75 8.83 6.31 1.57
N VAL A 76 9.90 7.11 1.73
CA VAL A 76 10.32 7.69 3.02
C VAL A 76 9.34 8.77 3.46
N ASP A 77 8.95 9.70 2.59
CA ASP A 77 7.96 10.75 2.87
C ASP A 77 6.65 10.15 3.42
N ILE A 78 6.14 9.09 2.76
CA ILE A 78 4.93 8.39 3.19
C ILE A 78 5.10 7.76 4.58
N LEU A 79 6.27 7.18 4.86
CA LEU A 79 6.58 6.59 6.17
C LEU A 79 6.62 7.66 7.26
N GLU A 80 7.25 8.80 6.99
CA GLU A 80 7.41 9.88 7.98
C GLU A 80 6.09 10.61 8.24
N GLU A 81 5.38 11.01 7.18
CA GLU A 81 4.16 11.82 7.30
C GLU A 81 2.93 11.01 7.74
N LYS A 82 2.82 9.76 7.28
CA LYS A 82 1.61 8.94 7.46
C LYS A 82 1.83 7.75 8.36
N HIS A 83 3.07 7.45 8.73
CA HIS A 83 3.42 6.21 9.44
C HIS A 83 2.94 4.97 8.68
N VAL A 84 2.99 5.03 7.35
CA VAL A 84 2.59 3.95 6.46
C VAL A 84 3.84 3.37 5.81
N MET A 85 3.99 2.05 5.90
CA MET A 85 5.07 1.34 5.22
C MET A 85 4.49 0.43 4.14
N LEU A 86 4.98 0.58 2.92
CA LEU A 86 4.56 -0.17 1.73
C LEU A 86 5.55 -1.30 1.44
N VAL A 87 5.09 -2.55 1.45
CA VAL A 87 5.96 -3.72 1.43
C VAL A 87 5.61 -4.67 0.30
N ASN A 88 6.62 -4.98 -0.51
CA ASN A 88 6.49 -6.02 -1.53
C ASN A 88 6.60 -7.42 -0.89
N LYS A 89 5.50 -8.15 -0.83
CA LYS A 89 5.47 -9.51 -0.27
C LYS A 89 6.41 -10.46 -1.00
N THR A 90 6.51 -10.38 -2.32
CA THR A 90 7.32 -11.34 -3.10
C THR A 90 8.78 -11.30 -2.67
N ASN A 91 9.31 -10.10 -2.46
CA ASN A 91 10.71 -9.89 -2.08
C ASN A 91 10.93 -9.98 -0.57
N ASN A 92 9.90 -9.72 0.25
CA ASN A 92 10.05 -9.53 1.70
C ASN A 92 9.27 -10.53 2.57
N CYS A 93 8.72 -11.62 2.01
CA CYS A 93 7.81 -12.52 2.72
C CYS A 93 8.34 -13.04 4.07
N TRP A 94 9.65 -13.29 4.16
CA TRP A 94 10.32 -13.80 5.35
C TRP A 94 10.57 -12.70 6.41
N LYS A 95 10.72 -11.44 5.99
CA LYS A 95 10.94 -10.28 6.88
C LYS A 95 9.67 -9.82 7.58
N ILE A 96 8.51 -9.90 6.92
CA ILE A 96 7.25 -9.31 7.42
C ILE A 96 6.88 -9.81 8.83
N LYS A 97 6.99 -11.12 9.10
CA LYS A 97 6.65 -11.66 10.43
C LYS A 97 7.58 -11.14 11.52
N LYS A 98 8.89 -11.14 11.24
CA LYS A 98 9.90 -10.67 12.19
C LYS A 98 9.68 -9.18 12.46
N PHE A 99 9.50 -8.40 11.40
CA PHE A 99 9.19 -6.97 11.49
C PHE A 99 7.99 -6.68 12.39
N LEU A 100 6.85 -7.36 12.21
CA LEU A 100 5.65 -7.15 13.02
C LEU A 100 5.82 -7.53 14.50
N LYS A 101 6.69 -8.50 14.81
CA LYS A 101 7.03 -8.86 16.19
C LYS A 101 7.94 -7.82 16.84
N ASP A 102 8.92 -7.34 16.07
CA ASP A 102 9.93 -6.38 16.53
C ASP A 102 9.35 -4.95 16.59
N ASN A 103 8.28 -4.67 15.87
CA ASN A 103 7.65 -3.34 15.74
C ASN A 103 6.15 -3.39 16.11
N PRO A 104 5.80 -3.55 17.40
CA PRO A 104 4.42 -3.74 17.87
C PRO A 104 3.51 -2.52 17.67
N ASN A 105 4.05 -1.36 17.26
CA ASN A 105 3.30 -0.17 16.88
C ASN A 105 2.56 -0.33 15.53
N TYR A 106 2.96 -1.29 14.69
CA TYR A 106 2.27 -1.64 13.45
C TYR A 106 1.07 -2.53 13.74
N LYS A 107 0.00 -1.92 14.25
CA LYS A 107 -1.23 -2.62 14.64
C LYS A 107 -2.19 -2.90 13.50
N THR A 108 -2.02 -2.27 12.34
CA THR A 108 -2.88 -2.48 11.17
C THR A 108 -2.07 -2.98 9.99
N VAL A 109 -2.47 -4.11 9.42
CA VAL A 109 -1.90 -4.68 8.19
C VAL A 109 -2.97 -4.69 7.10
N ILE A 110 -2.68 -4.07 5.97
CA ILE A 110 -3.56 -4.03 4.81
C ILE A 110 -2.95 -4.90 3.71
N LEU A 111 -3.65 -5.96 3.32
CA LEU A 111 -3.24 -6.89 2.27
C LEU A 111 -3.95 -6.53 0.96
N LEU A 112 -3.17 -6.18 -0.06
CA LEU A 112 -3.71 -5.76 -1.36
C LEU A 112 -3.35 -6.76 -2.44
N GLY A 113 -4.36 -7.38 -3.05
CA GLY A 113 -4.20 -8.39 -4.09
C GLY A 113 -4.23 -9.84 -3.58
N ASN A 114 -4.47 -10.78 -4.50
CA ASN A 114 -4.71 -12.18 -4.14
C ASN A 114 -3.48 -12.87 -3.54
N LYS A 115 -2.25 -12.55 -3.95
CA LYS A 115 -1.07 -13.17 -3.32
C LYS A 115 -0.75 -12.54 -1.97
N ALA A 116 -1.05 -11.26 -1.76
CA ALA A 116 -0.96 -10.62 -0.45
C ALA A 116 -1.95 -11.26 0.52
N TYR A 117 -3.20 -11.49 0.09
CA TYR A 117 -4.24 -12.15 0.89
C TYR A 117 -3.82 -13.51 1.45
N LYS A 118 -3.04 -14.31 0.70
CA LYS A 118 -2.52 -15.61 1.19
C LYS A 118 -1.64 -15.48 2.43
N LEU A 119 -1.15 -14.29 2.75
CA LEU A 119 -0.41 -14.01 3.99
C LEU A 119 -1.33 -13.93 5.21
N LYS A 120 -2.64 -13.69 5.04
CA LYS A 120 -3.60 -13.52 6.14
C LYS A 120 -3.58 -14.66 7.15
N GLU A 121 -3.73 -15.91 6.70
CA GLU A 121 -3.70 -17.09 7.58
C GLU A 121 -2.39 -17.22 8.36
N THR A 122 -1.31 -16.71 7.79
CA THR A 122 0.00 -16.71 8.43
C THR A 122 0.11 -15.63 9.50
N LEU A 123 -0.49 -14.46 9.26
CA LEU A 123 -0.54 -13.36 10.21
C LEU A 123 -1.53 -13.63 11.35
N ASP A 124 -2.68 -14.25 11.06
CA ASP A 124 -3.68 -14.67 12.06
C ASP A 124 -3.10 -15.66 13.09
N LYS A 125 -2.06 -16.42 12.70
CA LYS A 125 -1.33 -17.34 13.60
C LYS A 125 -0.24 -16.68 14.41
N LEU A 126 0.07 -15.40 14.15
CA LEU A 126 0.97 -14.64 15.01
C LEU A 126 0.21 -14.31 16.29
N SER A 127 0.76 -14.70 17.44
CA SER A 127 0.21 -14.34 18.76
C SER A 127 0.47 -12.87 19.09
N ILE A 128 0.04 -11.95 18.23
CA ILE A 128 0.17 -10.50 18.35
C ILE A 128 -1.17 -9.83 18.04
N ASP A 129 -1.45 -8.72 18.72
CA ASP A 129 -2.65 -7.90 18.51
C ASP A 129 -2.51 -7.07 17.23
N ILE A 130 -3.01 -7.60 16.11
CA ILE A 130 -3.03 -6.92 14.82
C ILE A 130 -4.42 -6.98 14.18
N THR A 131 -4.81 -5.87 13.56
CA THR A 131 -5.96 -5.79 12.66
C THR A 131 -5.49 -6.08 11.24
N ILE A 132 -6.05 -7.09 10.59
CA ILE A 132 -5.72 -7.45 9.21
C ILE A 132 -6.91 -7.13 8.31
N LEU A 133 -6.71 -6.24 7.36
CA LEU A 133 -7.70 -5.88 6.34
C LEU A 133 -7.22 -6.37 4.97
N SER A 134 -8.13 -6.90 4.16
CA SER A 134 -7.79 -7.43 2.83
C SER A 134 -8.66 -6.83 1.74
N TYR A 135 -8.04 -6.44 0.63
CA TYR A 135 -8.70 -5.84 -0.53
C TYR A 135 -8.13 -6.36 -1.86
N PRO A 136 -8.84 -6.16 -2.98
CA PRO A 136 -8.31 -6.41 -4.32
C PRO A 136 -7.03 -5.64 -4.63
N HIS A 137 -6.31 -6.07 -5.67
CA HIS A 137 -5.10 -5.35 -6.10
C HIS A 137 -5.47 -3.97 -6.67
N PRO A 138 -4.68 -2.91 -6.42
CA PRO A 138 -4.99 -1.57 -6.92
C PRO A 138 -5.14 -1.48 -8.44
N SER A 139 -4.48 -2.36 -9.21
CA SER A 139 -4.58 -2.39 -10.68
C SER A 139 -5.73 -3.25 -11.23
N GLU A 140 -6.39 -4.08 -10.42
CA GLU A 140 -7.46 -4.95 -10.91
C GLU A 140 -8.67 -4.11 -11.38
N ARG A 141 -9.05 -4.32 -12.66
CA ARG A 141 -10.27 -3.80 -13.29
C ARG A 141 -11.26 -4.96 -13.46
N SER A 142 -12.52 -4.81 -13.07
CA SER A 142 -13.55 -5.84 -13.33
C SER A 142 -14.85 -5.21 -13.84
N GLY A 143 -15.08 -5.20 -15.17
CA GLY A 143 -16.26 -4.55 -15.80
C GLY A 143 -16.37 -3.05 -15.48
N ASP A 144 -17.27 -2.29 -16.15
CA ASP A 144 -17.57 -0.84 -15.97
C ASP A 144 -16.52 -0.04 -15.18
N SER A 145 -15.26 -0.14 -15.62
CA SER A 145 -14.10 0.10 -14.76
C SER A 145 -13.75 1.57 -14.78
N ILE A 146 -14.58 2.37 -14.11
CA ILE A 146 -14.43 3.83 -13.96
C ILE A 146 -14.08 4.20 -12.49
N TYR A 147 -14.33 3.31 -11.53
CA TYR A 147 -14.37 3.65 -10.10
C TYR A 147 -13.11 3.28 -9.30
N TRP A 148 -11.93 3.62 -9.80
CA TRP A 148 -10.80 3.88 -8.89
C TRP A 148 -10.49 5.38 -8.81
N ARG A 149 -11.36 6.20 -9.41
CA ARG A 149 -11.46 7.64 -9.15
C ARG A 149 -12.40 7.93 -7.98
N ASP A 150 -13.36 7.05 -7.74
CA ASP A 150 -14.18 7.00 -6.54
C ASP A 150 -13.74 5.79 -5.73
N ILE A 151 -13.46 5.99 -4.45
CA ILE A 151 -13.15 4.91 -3.53
C ILE A 151 -14.48 4.14 -3.36
N ASP A 152 -14.77 3.18 -4.23
CA ASP A 152 -15.89 2.24 -4.14
C ASP A 152 -15.33 0.83 -4.32
N TYR A 153 -14.86 0.25 -3.22
CA TYR A 153 -14.41 -1.14 -3.21
C TYR A 153 -15.59 -2.04 -3.53
N ILE A 154 -15.47 -2.71 -4.67
CA ILE A 154 -16.45 -3.63 -5.20
C ILE A 154 -16.88 -4.61 -4.10
N HIS A 155 -18.18 -4.68 -3.84
CA HIS A 155 -18.85 -5.77 -3.13
C HIS A 155 -18.79 -7.09 -3.91
N LYS A 156 -17.59 -7.53 -4.30
CA LYS A 156 -17.39 -8.84 -4.91
C LYS A 156 -16.42 -9.61 -4.04
N VAL A 157 -16.97 -10.72 -3.52
CA VAL A 157 -16.35 -11.83 -2.78
C VAL A 157 -16.31 -11.65 -1.25
N SER A 158 -16.86 -12.64 -0.53
CA SER A 158 -16.94 -12.75 0.94
C SER A 158 -15.60 -12.75 1.69
N LYS A 159 -14.47 -12.66 0.99
CA LYS A 159 -13.11 -12.75 1.56
C LYS A 159 -12.44 -11.39 1.80
N TYR A 160 -13.02 -10.30 1.28
CA TYR A 160 -12.46 -8.95 1.42
C TYR A 160 -13.22 -8.13 2.47
N ASN A 161 -12.51 -7.19 3.09
CA ASN A 161 -13.09 -6.23 4.04
C ASN A 161 -13.92 -5.17 3.32
N LYS A 162 -14.71 -4.42 4.09
CA LYS A 162 -15.51 -3.33 3.54
C LYS A 162 -14.72 -2.03 3.53
N ILE A 163 -15.13 -1.12 2.66
CA ILE A 163 -14.49 0.19 2.50
C ILE A 163 -14.51 1.04 3.76
N GLU A 164 -15.57 0.95 4.56
CA GLU A 164 -15.72 1.70 5.81
C GLU A 164 -14.65 1.30 6.84
N ASP A 165 -14.05 0.11 6.71
CA ASP A 165 -12.93 -0.29 7.55
C ASP A 165 -11.65 0.51 7.21
N LEU A 166 -11.44 0.89 5.93
CA LEU A 166 -10.35 1.77 5.51
C LEU A 166 -10.56 3.22 5.93
N GLU A 167 -11.80 3.72 5.83
CA GLU A 167 -12.14 5.08 6.26
C GLU A 167 -11.79 5.32 7.74
N LYS A 168 -12.01 4.31 8.59
CA LYS A 168 -11.63 4.35 10.02
C LYS A 168 -10.11 4.37 10.22
N VAL A 169 -9.34 3.71 9.35
CA VAL A 169 -7.88 3.61 9.43
C VAL A 169 -7.22 4.92 8.97
N PHE A 170 -7.61 5.45 7.82
CA PHE A 170 -6.97 6.62 7.20
C PHE A 170 -7.66 7.96 7.49
N ARG A 171 -8.84 7.97 8.12
CA ARG A 171 -9.65 9.17 8.41
C ARG A 171 -9.89 10.06 7.17
N ILE A 172 -10.19 9.43 6.03
CA ILE A 172 -10.45 10.13 4.78
C ILE A 172 -11.90 10.63 4.81
N GLY A 173 -12.12 11.94 4.71
CA GLY A 173 -13.47 12.52 4.63
C GLY A 173 -14.09 12.28 3.25
N ARG A 174 -15.40 12.03 3.20
CA ARG A 174 -16.16 12.04 1.94
C ARG A 174 -16.31 13.48 1.45
N LYS A 175 -16.11 13.69 0.15
CA LYS A 175 -16.69 14.83 -0.55
C LYS A 175 -18.08 14.44 -1.02
#